data_AF-A0A3B6SK90-F1
#
_entry.id   AF-A0A3B6SK90-F1
#
_cell.length_a   1.000
_cell.length_b   1.000
_cell.length_c   1.000
_cell.angle_alpha   90.00
_cell.angle_beta   90.00
_cell.angle_gamma   90.00
#
_symmetry.space_group_name_H-M   'P 1'
#
loop_
_entity.id
_entity.type
_entity.pdbx_description
1 polymer ?
#
loop_
_entity_poly.entity_id
_entity_poly.type
_entity_poly.pdbx_seq_one_letter_code
_entity_poly.pdbx_strand_id
1 'polypeptide(L)'
;MGQIIKSSVNVKWGKTSNPPPTPRSKSRPDSFGDGARGSRGSHGARSGGSEVRDSWGRDDGEGAPPQPRPPRRRSRAGAVRPRLRHLPRRPPPGVPPPWPPPRCGAWPATSPGHRELLDSGLCDAVVVSSPNMTHSEILMDIIGYAKPHHVLVEKPLCTTVQDCKKVIEAAKQRPDILMQVGLEYRYMPPVAKLIDIVKSGTLGQVRMVAIREHRFPFLVKVNNWNRFNCNSGGTLVEKCCHFFDLIRLFADANPVRVMASGAIDVNHKDEVYDGKVPDIIDNAYVIIEFDNGCRGMLDLCMFAEGSKNEQEISVVGDTGKGEAFVPEGVVRVGKRAGGRDGVVTLKAEDERIKYQGLHHGSSYLEHLNFLSAIRAQGACSPAISLDDGLLSVAIGVAGQLSIEKGRFVTIEEVLSS
;
A
#
# COMPACT_ATOMS: atom_id res chain seq x y z
N MET A 1 -23.28 2.68 23.82
CA MET A 1 -22.48 3.46 22.84
C MET A 1 -21.13 2.78 22.72
N GLY A 2 -20.87 2.01 21.66
CA GLY A 2 -19.56 1.38 21.46
C GLY A 2 -18.52 2.43 21.04
N GLN A 3 -17.41 2.53 21.77
CA GLN A 3 -16.28 3.36 21.40
C GLN A 3 -15.33 2.57 20.48
N ILE A 4 -15.03 3.11 19.30
CA ILE A 4 -13.92 2.63 18.47
C ILE A 4 -12.66 3.34 18.96
N ILE A 5 -11.73 2.60 19.53
CA ILE A 5 -10.40 3.11 19.88
C ILE A 5 -9.45 2.73 18.74
N LYS A 6 -8.97 3.74 18.00
CA LYS A 6 -7.90 3.56 17.01
C LYS A 6 -6.58 3.40 17.78
N SER A 7 -6.14 2.17 18.02
CA SER A 7 -4.82 1.92 18.59
C SER A 7 -3.80 1.69 17.49
N SER A 8 -3.01 2.70 17.18
CA SER A 8 -1.75 2.52 16.48
C SER A 8 -0.71 2.00 17.48
N VAL A 9 -0.48 0.68 17.50
CA VAL A 9 0.63 0.09 18.24
C VAL A 9 1.92 0.37 17.48
N ASN A 10 2.62 1.44 17.87
CA ASN A 10 3.98 1.70 17.41
C ASN A 10 4.96 0.89 18.27
N VAL A 11 5.47 -0.22 17.74
CA VAL A 11 6.59 -0.95 18.31
C VAL A 11 7.89 -0.18 18.01
N LYS A 12 8.57 0.36 19.03
CA LYS A 12 9.90 0.98 18.89
C LYS A 12 11.01 -0.03 19.16
N TRP A 13 11.94 -0.14 18.23
CA TRP A 13 13.23 -0.81 18.42
C TRP A 13 14.27 0.20 18.95
N GLY A 14 15.01 -0.16 19.99
CA GLY A 14 15.96 0.73 20.66
C GLY A 14 17.23 0.95 19.84
N LYS A 15 17.67 2.21 19.68
CA LYS A 15 19.04 2.56 19.26
C LYS A 15 19.93 2.71 20.49
N THR A 16 21.10 2.07 20.47
CA THR A 16 22.19 2.35 21.42
C THR A 16 22.81 3.71 21.08
N SER A 17 22.76 4.65 22.02
CA SER A 17 23.33 6.00 21.91
C SER A 17 24.86 5.98 22.07
N ASN A 18 25.58 6.67 21.19
CA ASN A 18 26.85 7.32 21.54
C ASN A 18 26.66 8.85 21.43
N PRO A 19 27.18 9.65 22.38
CA PRO A 19 26.99 11.09 22.38
C PRO A 19 27.85 11.80 21.31
N PRO A 20 27.40 12.95 20.77
CA PRO A 20 28.18 13.73 19.81
C PRO A 20 29.30 14.53 20.52
N PRO A 21 30.44 14.80 19.86
CA PRO A 21 31.46 15.68 20.40
C PRO A 21 31.07 17.16 20.24
N THR A 22 31.43 17.96 21.25
CA THR A 22 31.28 19.43 21.33
C THR A 22 32.04 20.17 20.23
N PRO A 23 31.50 21.28 19.68
CA PRO A 23 32.23 22.11 18.72
C PRO A 23 33.16 23.11 19.42
N ARG A 24 34.41 23.18 18.96
CA ARG A 24 35.36 24.26 19.27
C ARG A 24 35.11 25.46 18.36
N SER A 25 35.08 26.64 18.97
CA SER A 25 35.09 27.96 18.34
C SER A 25 36.33 28.21 17.47
N LYS A 26 36.16 28.94 16.36
CA LYS A 26 37.13 29.94 15.86
C LYS A 26 36.51 30.85 14.76
N SER A 27 36.48 32.14 15.09
CA SER A 27 36.74 33.35 14.25
C SER A 27 36.12 33.55 12.84
N ARG A 28 35.34 34.65 12.77
CA ARG A 28 35.03 35.62 11.68
C ARG A 28 36.16 35.93 10.67
N PRO A 29 35.95 36.68 9.55
CA PRO A 29 34.83 37.62 9.27
C PRO A 29 34.17 37.58 7.87
N ASP A 30 33.07 38.34 7.83
CA ASP A 30 32.22 38.75 6.72
C ASP A 30 32.93 39.57 5.63
N SER A 31 32.45 39.44 4.39
CA SER A 31 32.43 40.55 3.42
C SER A 31 31.19 40.46 2.53
N PHE A 32 30.44 41.58 2.52
CA PHE A 32 29.71 42.24 1.41
C PHE A 32 29.21 41.36 0.24
N GLY A 33 27.98 41.46 -0.26
CA GLY A 33 26.99 42.52 -0.34
C GLY A 33 26.08 42.24 -1.54
N ASP A 34 25.06 43.08 -1.72
CA ASP A 34 24.08 43.15 -2.83
C ASP A 34 22.96 42.10 -2.87
N GLY A 35 21.68 42.46 -2.99
CA GLY A 35 21.11 43.73 -3.46
C GLY A 35 20.23 43.44 -4.66
N ALA A 36 18.92 43.32 -4.41
CA ALA A 36 17.91 43.02 -5.42
C ALA A 36 17.49 44.25 -6.26
N ARG A 37 16.79 43.95 -7.36
CA ARG A 37 16.08 44.81 -8.36
C ARG A 37 16.97 45.16 -9.57
N GLY A 38 16.54 45.09 -10.83
CA GLY A 38 15.26 44.78 -11.46
C GLY A 38 15.30 45.24 -12.94
N SER A 39 14.22 44.91 -13.67
CA SER A 39 13.76 45.55 -14.92
C SER A 39 14.18 45.02 -16.32
N ARG A 40 13.14 44.64 -17.07
CA ARG A 40 12.74 44.94 -18.48
C ARG A 40 13.64 44.62 -19.69
N GLY A 41 12.97 44.11 -20.74
CA GLY A 41 13.33 44.19 -22.18
C GLY A 41 13.27 42.82 -22.86
N SER A 42 12.21 42.43 -23.61
CA SER A 42 11.80 42.81 -24.98
C SER A 42 12.43 41.95 -26.11
N HIS A 43 11.55 41.25 -26.83
CA HIS A 43 11.56 40.81 -28.25
C HIS A 43 12.77 40.10 -28.88
N GLY A 44 12.46 39.01 -29.62
CA GLY A 44 13.31 38.46 -30.68
C GLY A 44 12.84 37.07 -31.10
N ALA A 45 12.55 36.88 -32.39
CA ALA A 45 11.84 35.74 -32.96
C ALA A 45 12.75 34.86 -33.84
N ARG A 46 12.25 33.66 -34.20
CA ARG A 46 12.63 32.80 -35.36
C ARG A 46 14.01 32.11 -35.24
N SER A 47 14.33 30.95 -35.82
CA SER A 47 13.66 29.90 -36.60
C SER A 47 14.74 28.84 -36.97
N GLY A 48 14.38 27.55 -37.09
CA GLY A 48 14.84 26.68 -38.20
C GLY A 48 16.01 25.68 -38.02
N GLY A 49 15.79 24.46 -38.56
CA GLY A 49 16.76 23.47 -39.09
C GLY A 49 17.29 22.44 -38.08
N SER A 50 17.06 21.11 -38.15
CA SER A 50 17.54 20.06 -39.11
C SER A 50 19.08 20.06 -39.25
N GLU A 51 19.90 19.00 -39.18
CA GLU A 51 19.89 17.54 -39.49
C GLU A 51 20.97 16.87 -38.57
N VAL A 52 20.89 15.63 -38.06
CA VAL A 52 21.26 14.30 -38.61
C VAL A 52 22.64 14.19 -39.33
N ARG A 53 23.67 13.62 -38.65
CA ARG A 53 24.45 12.38 -39.01
C ARG A 53 25.87 12.36 -38.41
N ASP A 54 26.26 11.14 -37.95
CA ASP A 54 27.54 10.40 -38.08
C ASP A 54 28.88 11.12 -37.74
N SER A 55 29.93 10.56 -37.16
CA SER A 55 30.40 9.20 -36.87
C SER A 55 31.76 9.29 -36.15
N TRP A 56 32.06 8.30 -35.31
CA TRP A 56 33.37 7.68 -35.01
C TRP A 56 34.68 8.50 -34.99
N GLY A 57 35.39 8.42 -33.85
CA GLY A 57 36.84 8.64 -33.75
C GLY A 57 37.37 8.15 -32.40
N ARG A 58 38.23 7.12 -32.43
CA ARG A 58 38.94 6.53 -31.29
C ARG A 58 40.18 7.36 -30.91
N ASP A 59 40.64 7.16 -29.68
CA ASP A 59 42.03 6.95 -29.23
C ASP A 59 42.11 7.41 -27.76
N ASP A 60 42.23 6.50 -26.80
CA ASP A 60 43.41 5.73 -26.35
C ASP A 60 44.08 6.42 -25.16
N GLY A 61 44.28 5.66 -24.08
CA GLY A 61 44.94 6.14 -22.86
C GLY A 61 44.74 5.22 -21.65
N GLU A 62 45.49 4.12 -21.65
CA GLU A 62 46.13 3.37 -20.54
C GLU A 62 45.94 3.91 -19.09
N GLY A 63 45.89 3.15 -17.98
CA GLY A 63 46.11 1.73 -17.70
C GLY A 63 46.28 1.53 -16.18
N ALA A 64 45.50 0.59 -15.60
CA ALA A 64 45.76 -0.37 -14.49
C ALA A 64 46.35 0.08 -13.10
N PRO A 65 46.42 -0.79 -12.05
CA PRO A 65 45.31 -1.21 -11.18
C PRO A 65 45.67 -1.17 -9.64
N PRO A 66 45.10 -1.99 -8.70
CA PRO A 66 44.50 -1.54 -7.42
C PRO A 66 45.37 -1.82 -6.16
N GLN A 67 44.90 -1.47 -4.94
CA GLN A 67 45.12 -2.10 -3.58
C GLN A 67 44.65 -1.16 -2.43
N PRO A 68 44.51 -1.56 -1.14
CA PRO A 68 44.01 -2.81 -0.54
C PRO A 68 42.87 -2.60 0.52
N ARG A 69 42.21 -3.70 0.92
CA ARG A 69 41.22 -3.77 2.03
C ARG A 69 41.89 -3.84 3.41
N PRO A 70 41.27 -3.32 4.49
CA PRO A 70 41.68 -3.63 5.87
C PRO A 70 40.83 -4.76 6.52
N PRO A 71 41.27 -5.32 7.66
CA PRO A 71 41.02 -6.73 8.03
C PRO A 71 39.73 -6.98 8.83
N ARG A 72 39.25 -8.22 8.72
CA ARG A 72 38.21 -8.83 9.55
C ARG A 72 38.65 -8.88 11.03
N ARG A 73 37.86 -8.29 11.93
CA ARG A 73 37.87 -8.64 13.35
C ARG A 73 36.71 -9.58 13.66
N ARG A 74 37.05 -10.78 14.17
CA ARG A 74 36.13 -11.65 14.90
C ARG A 74 35.85 -11.00 16.27
N SER A 75 34.57 -10.86 16.63
CA SER A 75 34.15 -10.71 18.02
C SER A 75 32.93 -11.59 18.28
N ARG A 76 32.96 -12.23 19.45
CA ARG A 76 32.09 -13.32 19.91
C ARG A 76 30.62 -12.88 19.99
N ALA A 77 29.72 -13.72 19.50
CA ALA A 77 28.29 -13.61 19.77
C ALA A 77 28.02 -13.95 21.25
N GLY A 78 27.67 -12.93 22.04
CA GLY A 78 27.00 -13.08 23.31
C GLY A 78 25.51 -12.82 23.11
N ALA A 79 24.66 -13.78 23.49
CA ALA A 79 23.21 -13.61 23.46
C ALA A 79 22.80 -12.49 24.43
N VAL A 80 22.19 -11.43 23.92
CA VAL A 80 21.61 -10.34 24.73
C VAL A 80 20.11 -10.30 24.47
N ARG A 81 19.32 -10.68 25.48
CA ARG A 81 17.87 -10.46 25.50
C ARG A 81 17.60 -8.94 25.60
N PRO A 82 16.71 -8.36 24.78
CA PRO A 82 16.37 -6.94 24.90
C PRO A 82 15.63 -6.67 26.21
N ARG A 83 16.12 -5.74 27.03
CA ARG A 83 15.34 -5.15 28.14
C ARG A 83 14.55 -3.96 27.61
N LEU A 84 13.23 -4.00 27.83
CA LEU A 84 12.31 -2.88 27.60
C LEU A 84 12.68 -1.70 28.51
N ARG A 85 12.89 -0.50 27.94
CA ARG A 85 12.90 0.76 28.70
C ARG A 85 11.85 1.71 28.09
N HIS A 86 10.98 2.21 28.97
CA HIS A 86 9.88 3.12 28.66
C HIS A 86 10.37 4.56 28.43
N LEU A 87 9.76 5.28 27.48
CA LEU A 87 9.79 6.75 27.38
C LEU A 87 8.37 7.30 27.63
N PRO A 88 8.23 8.49 28.24
CA PRO A 88 6.94 9.03 28.64
C PRO A 88 6.12 9.52 27.44
N ARG A 89 4.80 9.34 27.52
CA ARG A 89 3.82 9.43 26.43
C ARG A 89 3.01 10.73 26.40
N ARG A 90 3.49 11.80 27.04
CA ARG A 90 2.92 13.14 26.83
C ARG A 90 3.80 13.92 25.85
N PRO A 91 3.24 14.62 24.85
CA PRO A 91 4.00 15.68 24.20
C PRO A 91 4.45 16.68 25.29
N PRO A 92 5.66 17.26 25.17
CA PRO A 92 6.07 18.32 26.08
C PRO A 92 5.04 19.45 26.07
N PRO A 93 4.85 20.16 27.21
CA PRO A 93 3.89 21.26 27.28
C PRO A 93 4.10 22.24 26.11
N GLY A 94 3.04 22.53 25.35
CA GLY A 94 3.07 23.47 24.22
C GLY A 94 3.19 22.87 22.83
N VAL A 95 3.35 21.54 22.68
CA VAL A 95 3.28 20.89 21.36
C VAL A 95 1.89 20.28 21.15
N PRO A 96 1.07 20.81 20.23
CA PRO A 96 -0.23 20.23 19.93
C PRO A 96 -0.06 18.82 19.35
N PRO A 97 -0.86 17.83 19.79
CA PRO A 97 -0.82 16.49 19.22
C PRO A 97 -1.20 16.53 17.73
N PRO A 98 -0.74 15.55 16.92
CA PRO A 98 -0.97 15.53 15.48
C PRO A 98 -2.42 15.21 15.08
N TRP A 99 -3.35 15.15 16.04
CA TRP A 99 -4.75 14.78 15.84
C TRP A 99 -5.66 15.92 16.31
N PRO A 100 -6.78 16.19 15.60
CA PRO A 100 -7.75 17.18 16.04
C PRO A 100 -8.33 16.82 17.42
N PRO A 101 -8.75 17.82 18.23
CA PRO A 101 -9.34 17.56 19.53
C PRO A 101 -10.60 16.68 19.41
N PRO A 102 -10.84 15.77 20.37
CA PRO A 102 -11.97 14.85 20.32
C PRO A 102 -13.30 15.61 20.39
N ARG A 103 -14.23 15.29 19.46
CA ARG A 103 -15.59 15.88 19.47
C ARG A 103 -16.42 15.51 20.71
N CYS A 104 -16.04 14.44 21.43
CA CYS A 104 -16.75 13.91 22.59
C CYS A 104 -16.16 14.34 23.94
N GLY A 105 -15.28 15.35 23.99
CA GLY A 105 -14.82 15.96 25.24
C GLY A 105 -13.78 15.18 26.06
N ALA A 106 -13.57 13.89 25.78
CA ALA A 106 -12.50 13.08 26.37
C ALA A 106 -11.50 12.59 25.32
N TRP A 107 -10.21 12.67 25.65
CA TRP A 107 -9.14 12.05 24.86
C TRP A 107 -9.29 10.53 24.91
N PRO A 108 -8.98 9.80 23.81
CA PRO A 108 -8.97 8.34 23.84
C PRO A 108 -8.02 7.83 24.92
N ALA A 109 -8.42 6.79 25.64
CA ALA A 109 -7.53 6.07 26.54
C ALA A 109 -6.34 5.48 25.74
N THR A 110 -5.15 5.47 26.34
CA THR A 110 -3.94 4.93 25.70
C THR A 110 -3.37 3.78 26.51
N SER A 111 -3.11 2.64 25.86
CA SER A 111 -2.50 1.46 26.48
C SER A 111 -1.05 1.24 26.00
N PRO A 112 -0.15 0.70 26.84
CA PRO A 112 1.25 0.46 26.50
C PRO A 112 1.45 -0.49 25.30
N GLY A 113 0.60 -1.51 25.15
CA GLY A 113 0.51 -2.40 24.01
C GLY A 113 -0.92 -2.84 23.73
N HIS A 114 -1.11 -3.73 22.73
CA HIS A 114 -2.43 -4.25 22.37
C HIS A 114 -2.97 -5.20 23.44
N ARG A 115 -2.15 -5.99 24.12
CA ARG A 115 -2.62 -6.89 25.18
C ARG A 115 -3.26 -6.12 26.33
N GLU A 116 -2.64 -5.02 26.78
CA GLU A 116 -3.23 -4.18 27.81
C GLU A 116 -4.48 -3.42 27.33
N LEU A 117 -4.63 -3.20 26.01
CA LEU A 117 -5.89 -2.70 25.46
C LEU A 117 -6.99 -3.76 25.52
N LEU A 118 -6.67 -5.02 25.16
CA LEU A 118 -7.61 -6.13 25.22
C LEU A 118 -8.04 -6.44 26.68
N ASP A 119 -7.12 -6.33 27.63
CA ASP A 119 -7.38 -6.46 29.08
C ASP A 119 -8.26 -5.32 29.64
N SER A 120 -8.25 -4.15 29.02
CA SER A 120 -8.91 -2.97 29.58
C SER A 120 -10.43 -3.08 29.65
N GLY A 121 -11.03 -3.97 28.85
CA GLY A 121 -12.49 -4.08 28.70
C GLY A 121 -13.15 -2.88 28.02
N LEU A 122 -12.37 -1.92 27.50
CA LEU A 122 -12.88 -0.65 26.95
C LEU A 122 -13.38 -0.73 25.51
N CYS A 123 -13.06 -1.80 24.76
CA CYS A 123 -13.44 -1.93 23.36
C CYS A 123 -14.11 -3.27 23.04
N ASP A 124 -14.96 -3.24 22.03
CA ASP A 124 -15.61 -4.41 21.43
C ASP A 124 -15.08 -4.70 20.02
N ALA A 125 -14.38 -3.73 19.43
CA ALA A 125 -13.76 -3.83 18.13
C ALA A 125 -12.38 -3.14 18.13
N VAL A 126 -11.47 -3.66 17.32
CA VAL A 126 -10.11 -3.17 17.15
C VAL A 126 -9.80 -2.95 15.68
N VAL A 127 -9.06 -1.88 15.39
CA VAL A 127 -8.47 -1.63 14.06
C VAL A 127 -6.98 -1.85 14.14
N VAL A 128 -6.49 -2.89 13.45
CA VAL A 128 -5.07 -3.24 13.42
C VAL A 128 -4.39 -2.50 12.28
N SER A 129 -3.73 -1.38 12.58
CA SER A 129 -2.99 -0.56 11.61
C SER A 129 -1.50 -0.47 11.95
N SER A 130 -0.93 -1.57 12.44
CA SER A 130 0.51 -1.69 12.75
C SER A 130 1.32 -1.94 11.46
N PRO A 131 2.67 -1.97 11.51
CA PRO A 131 3.48 -2.38 10.36
C PRO A 131 3.17 -3.81 9.90
N ASN A 132 3.20 -4.08 8.60
CA ASN A 132 2.68 -5.32 8.00
C ASN A 132 3.24 -6.62 8.62
N MET A 133 4.55 -6.67 8.88
CA MET A 133 5.20 -7.85 9.49
C MET A 133 4.72 -8.21 10.89
N THR A 134 3.92 -7.34 11.52
CA THR A 134 3.35 -7.56 12.85
C THR A 134 1.90 -8.05 12.83
N HIS A 135 1.23 -8.01 11.66
CA HIS A 135 -0.19 -8.33 11.56
C HIS A 135 -0.49 -9.74 12.07
N SER A 136 0.24 -10.76 11.58
CA SER A 136 0.02 -12.15 11.98
C SER A 136 0.04 -12.35 13.49
N GLU A 137 1.10 -11.90 14.18
CA GLU A 137 1.23 -12.06 15.63
C GLU A 137 0.12 -11.32 16.40
N ILE A 138 -0.19 -10.08 16.01
CA ILE A 138 -1.23 -9.29 16.67
C ILE A 138 -2.62 -9.89 16.45
N LEU A 139 -2.91 -10.39 15.24
CA LEU A 139 -4.17 -11.05 14.94
C LEU A 139 -4.32 -12.34 15.73
N MET A 140 -3.26 -13.16 15.81
CA MET A 140 -3.29 -14.39 16.61
C MET A 140 -3.51 -14.09 18.10
N ASP A 141 -2.91 -13.03 18.64
CA ASP A 141 -3.16 -12.58 20.01
C ASP A 141 -4.62 -12.15 20.23
N ILE A 142 -5.22 -11.41 19.29
CA ILE A 142 -6.62 -10.96 19.38
C ILE A 142 -7.59 -12.15 19.26
N ILE A 143 -7.38 -13.02 18.28
CA ILE A 143 -8.20 -14.23 18.04
C ILE A 143 -8.10 -15.19 19.23
N GLY A 144 -6.93 -15.31 19.85
CA GLY A 144 -6.70 -16.15 21.03
C GLY A 144 -7.28 -15.57 22.33
N TYR A 145 -7.81 -14.35 22.31
CA TYR A 145 -8.29 -13.68 23.52
C TYR A 145 -9.63 -14.22 23.99
N ALA A 146 -9.81 -14.34 25.31
CA ALA A 146 -11.03 -14.89 25.90
C ALA A 146 -12.29 -14.08 25.53
N LYS A 147 -12.23 -12.75 25.63
CA LYS A 147 -13.30 -11.86 25.16
C LYS A 147 -13.20 -11.70 23.63
N PRO A 148 -14.30 -11.86 22.87
CA PRO A 148 -14.30 -11.54 21.44
C PRO A 148 -14.08 -10.05 21.19
N HIS A 149 -13.27 -9.75 20.19
CA HIS A 149 -13.08 -8.40 19.67
C HIS A 149 -13.19 -8.45 18.15
N HIS A 150 -14.16 -7.75 17.57
CA HIS A 150 -14.27 -7.63 16.13
C HIS A 150 -13.04 -6.93 15.56
N VAL A 151 -12.54 -7.35 14.39
CA VAL A 151 -11.28 -6.87 13.84
C VAL A 151 -11.45 -6.30 12.44
N LEU A 152 -11.00 -5.07 12.24
CA LEU A 152 -10.63 -4.55 10.92
C LEU A 152 -9.11 -4.51 10.86
N VAL A 153 -8.49 -5.31 10.01
CA VAL A 153 -7.03 -5.30 9.84
C VAL A 153 -6.64 -4.57 8.57
N GLU A 154 -5.67 -3.67 8.68
CA GLU A 154 -5.06 -3.04 7.51
C GLU A 154 -4.50 -4.07 6.55
N LYS A 155 -4.46 -3.66 5.29
CA LYS A 155 -3.81 -4.43 4.24
C LYS A 155 -2.28 -4.43 4.38
N PRO A 156 -1.58 -5.41 3.80
CA PRO A 156 -2.13 -6.72 3.40
C PRO A 156 -2.55 -7.51 4.65
N LEU A 157 -3.37 -8.56 4.48
CA LEU A 157 -3.79 -9.40 5.61
C LEU A 157 -2.57 -9.86 6.44
N CYS A 158 -1.56 -10.42 5.77
CA CYS A 158 -0.22 -10.66 6.29
C CYS A 158 0.81 -10.47 5.15
N THR A 159 2.11 -10.51 5.48
CA THR A 159 3.19 -10.42 4.49
C THR A 159 3.46 -11.72 3.75
N THR A 160 2.98 -12.86 4.27
CA THR A 160 3.16 -14.19 3.69
C THR A 160 1.83 -14.93 3.59
N VAL A 161 1.75 -15.87 2.65
CA VAL A 161 0.57 -16.73 2.46
C VAL A 161 0.38 -17.68 3.65
N GLN A 162 1.47 -18.21 4.20
CA GLN A 162 1.45 -19.10 5.35
C GLN A 162 0.86 -18.41 6.57
N ASP A 163 1.24 -17.15 6.82
CA ASP A 163 0.67 -16.39 7.93
C ASP A 163 -0.80 -16.03 7.69
N CYS A 164 -1.18 -15.68 6.45
CA CYS A 164 -2.60 -15.50 6.11
C CYS A 164 -3.41 -16.77 6.42
N LYS A 165 -2.91 -17.95 6.03
CA LYS A 165 -3.56 -19.24 6.30
C LYS A 165 -3.69 -19.52 7.80
N LYS A 166 -2.64 -19.29 8.58
CA LYS A 166 -2.68 -19.46 10.05
C LYS A 166 -3.77 -18.60 10.68
N VAL A 167 -3.84 -17.33 10.28
CA VAL A 167 -4.86 -16.38 10.76
C VAL A 167 -6.26 -16.84 10.37
N ILE A 168 -6.46 -17.28 9.13
CA ILE A 168 -7.76 -17.77 8.64
C ILE A 168 -8.21 -19.00 9.43
N GLU A 169 -7.33 -19.99 9.62
CA GLU A 169 -7.66 -21.19 10.38
C GLU A 169 -8.00 -20.88 11.84
N ALA A 170 -7.27 -19.94 12.47
CA ALA A 170 -7.60 -19.48 13.81
C ALA A 170 -8.94 -18.73 13.86
N ALA A 171 -9.22 -17.86 12.89
CA ALA A 171 -10.47 -17.12 12.79
C ALA A 171 -11.69 -18.03 12.60
N LYS A 172 -11.55 -19.14 11.85
CA LYS A 172 -12.61 -20.15 11.70
C LYS A 172 -13.04 -20.77 13.03
N GLN A 173 -12.16 -20.82 14.03
CA GLN A 173 -12.48 -21.31 15.37
C GLN A 173 -13.18 -20.24 16.25
N ARG A 174 -13.35 -19.02 15.74
CA ARG A 174 -13.94 -17.87 16.44
C ARG A 174 -15.07 -17.22 15.64
N PRO A 175 -16.18 -17.94 15.39
CA PRO A 175 -17.32 -17.42 14.63
C PRO A 175 -18.04 -16.25 15.33
N ASP A 176 -17.75 -16.02 16.62
CA ASP A 176 -18.18 -14.88 17.42
C ASP A 176 -17.42 -13.59 17.09
N ILE A 177 -16.32 -13.66 16.31
CA ILE A 177 -15.52 -12.53 15.88
C ILE A 177 -15.80 -12.22 14.41
N LEU A 178 -16.19 -10.97 14.14
CA LEU A 178 -16.26 -10.45 12.77
C LEU A 178 -14.89 -9.91 12.39
N MET A 179 -14.30 -10.47 11.32
CA MET A 179 -13.01 -10.03 10.80
C MET A 179 -13.14 -9.52 9.37
N GLN A 180 -12.56 -8.35 9.11
CA GLN A 180 -12.53 -7.72 7.78
C GLN A 180 -11.11 -7.25 7.45
N VAL A 181 -10.71 -7.37 6.18
CA VAL A 181 -9.44 -6.83 5.67
C VAL A 181 -9.68 -5.44 5.06
N GLY A 182 -8.77 -4.51 5.32
CA GLY A 182 -8.78 -3.11 4.90
C GLY A 182 -8.46 -2.89 3.43
N LEU A 183 -9.13 -3.61 2.52
CA LEU A 183 -8.98 -3.43 1.06
C LEU A 183 -9.92 -2.32 0.57
N GLU A 184 -9.70 -1.12 1.10
CA GLU A 184 -10.66 -0.02 1.02
C GLU A 184 -10.95 0.50 -0.41
N TYR A 185 -10.15 0.15 -1.41
CA TYR A 185 -10.32 0.62 -2.79
C TYR A 185 -11.69 0.25 -3.38
N ARG A 186 -12.35 -0.81 -2.88
CA ARG A 186 -13.75 -1.14 -3.22
C ARG A 186 -14.74 -0.01 -2.91
N TYR A 187 -14.41 0.87 -1.97
CA TYR A 187 -15.27 1.96 -1.50
C TYR A 187 -14.93 3.33 -2.12
N MET A 188 -13.91 3.44 -2.98
CA MET A 188 -13.69 4.67 -3.73
C MET A 188 -14.90 4.92 -4.65
N PRO A 189 -15.54 6.11 -4.64
CA PRO A 189 -16.80 6.33 -5.36
C PRO A 189 -16.82 5.89 -6.84
N PRO A 190 -15.83 6.23 -7.69
CA PRO A 190 -15.81 5.75 -9.07
C PRO A 190 -15.62 4.23 -9.18
N VAL A 191 -14.87 3.61 -8.26
CA VAL A 191 -14.67 2.16 -8.22
C VAL A 191 -15.94 1.44 -7.77
N ALA A 192 -16.57 1.89 -6.68
CA ALA A 192 -17.84 1.36 -6.18
C ALA A 192 -18.94 1.43 -7.25
N LYS A 193 -19.04 2.57 -7.95
CA LYS A 193 -20.00 2.73 -9.05
C LYS A 193 -19.70 1.80 -10.23
N LEU A 194 -18.43 1.59 -10.57
CA LEU A 194 -18.06 0.60 -11.59
C LEU A 194 -18.41 -0.83 -11.14
N ILE A 195 -18.17 -1.19 -9.87
CA ILE A 195 -18.57 -2.48 -9.28
C ILE A 195 -20.08 -2.68 -9.45
N ASP A 196 -20.91 -1.68 -9.14
CA ASP A 196 -22.37 -1.76 -9.29
C ASP A 196 -22.77 -1.96 -10.76
N ILE A 197 -22.11 -1.27 -11.69
CA ILE A 197 -22.33 -1.44 -13.14
C ILE A 197 -21.99 -2.86 -13.59
N VAL A 198 -20.87 -3.43 -13.15
CA VAL A 198 -20.50 -4.82 -13.48
C VAL A 198 -21.54 -5.79 -12.90
N LYS A 199 -21.86 -5.65 -11.61
CA LYS A 199 -22.83 -6.51 -10.90
C LYS A 199 -24.23 -6.46 -11.50
N SER A 200 -24.64 -5.34 -12.08
CA SER A 200 -25.93 -5.21 -12.77
C SER A 200 -26.03 -6.04 -14.07
N GLY A 201 -24.94 -6.65 -14.54
CA GLY A 201 -24.89 -7.34 -15.83
C GLY A 201 -24.79 -6.40 -17.03
N THR A 202 -24.61 -5.09 -16.80
CA THR A 202 -24.54 -4.08 -17.87
C THR A 202 -23.39 -4.35 -18.86
N LEU A 203 -22.33 -5.05 -18.47
CA LEU A 203 -21.22 -5.37 -19.38
C LEU A 203 -21.33 -6.77 -20.01
N GLY A 204 -22.30 -7.59 -19.61
CA GLY A 204 -22.38 -9.00 -19.95
C GLY A 204 -21.32 -9.84 -19.22
N GLN A 205 -20.82 -10.90 -19.86
CA GLN A 205 -19.76 -11.72 -19.28
C GLN A 205 -18.42 -10.98 -19.38
N VAL A 206 -17.80 -10.69 -18.23
CA VAL A 206 -16.48 -10.07 -18.17
C VAL A 206 -15.42 -10.98 -18.80
N ARG A 207 -14.61 -10.42 -19.70
CA ARG A 207 -13.52 -11.11 -20.41
C ARG A 207 -12.15 -10.56 -20.07
N MET A 208 -12.05 -9.26 -19.82
CA MET A 208 -10.80 -8.60 -19.50
C MET A 208 -10.99 -7.55 -18.42
N VAL A 209 -10.05 -7.53 -17.48
CA VAL A 209 -9.91 -6.46 -16.49
C VAL A 209 -8.49 -5.94 -16.57
N ALA A 210 -8.32 -4.63 -16.73
CA ALA A 210 -7.02 -3.97 -16.72
C ALA A 210 -7.05 -2.81 -15.73
N ILE A 211 -6.05 -2.74 -14.86
CA ILE A 211 -5.85 -1.62 -13.95
C ILE A 211 -4.48 -1.02 -14.20
N ARG A 212 -4.44 0.29 -14.40
CA ARG A 212 -3.21 1.08 -14.37
C ARG A 212 -3.15 1.83 -13.03
N GLU A 213 -2.04 1.69 -12.32
CA GLU A 213 -1.67 2.45 -11.12
C GLU A 213 -0.37 3.20 -11.39
N HIS A 214 -0.48 4.49 -11.70
CA HIS A 214 0.66 5.36 -11.98
C HIS A 214 0.68 6.49 -10.96
N ARG A 215 1.66 6.45 -10.05
CA ARG A 215 1.67 7.32 -8.87
C ARG A 215 3.08 7.72 -8.46
N PHE A 216 3.14 8.50 -7.39
CA PHE A 216 4.36 8.81 -6.64
C PHE A 216 4.84 7.62 -5.80
N PRO A 217 6.12 7.59 -5.38
CA PRO A 217 6.72 6.48 -4.64
C PRO A 217 6.15 6.27 -3.24
N PHE A 218 6.62 5.21 -2.58
CA PHE A 218 6.23 4.94 -1.21
C PHE A 218 6.59 6.07 -0.25
N LEU A 219 5.59 6.52 0.51
CA LEU A 219 5.79 7.50 1.58
C LEU A 219 6.76 7.00 2.65
N VAL A 220 7.40 7.95 3.33
CA VAL A 220 8.21 7.70 4.53
C VAL A 220 7.32 7.17 5.65
N LYS A 221 7.67 6.00 6.20
CA LYS A 221 7.01 5.41 7.37
C LYS A 221 7.96 5.40 8.56
N VAL A 222 7.43 5.11 9.76
CA VAL A 222 8.25 4.96 10.98
C VAL A 222 9.38 3.97 10.72
N ASN A 223 10.63 4.41 10.87
CA ASN A 223 11.84 3.63 10.61
C ASN A 223 11.94 3.05 9.18
N ASN A 224 11.18 3.56 8.21
CA ASN A 224 11.20 3.10 6.81
C ASN A 224 11.00 1.59 6.65
N TRP A 225 10.18 0.97 7.52
CA TRP A 225 9.95 -0.48 7.47
C TRP A 225 9.45 -0.95 6.10
N ASN A 226 8.69 -0.10 5.39
CA ASN A 226 8.08 -0.37 4.10
C ASN A 226 9.06 -0.39 2.91
N ARG A 227 10.34 -0.12 3.15
CA ARG A 227 11.41 -0.19 2.13
C ARG A 227 11.96 -1.60 1.91
N PHE A 228 11.57 -2.56 2.74
CA PHE A 228 12.16 -3.89 2.75
C PHE A 228 11.11 -4.98 2.58
N ASN A 229 11.30 -5.84 1.59
CA ASN A 229 10.40 -6.95 1.26
C ASN A 229 10.17 -7.86 2.46
N CYS A 230 11.20 -8.10 3.29
CA CYS A 230 11.06 -8.91 4.51
C CYS A 230 10.08 -8.33 5.54
N ASN A 231 9.81 -7.02 5.49
CA ASN A 231 8.88 -6.34 6.39
C ASN A 231 7.51 -6.11 5.75
N SER A 232 7.45 -5.88 4.44
CA SER A 232 6.21 -5.47 3.75
C SER A 232 5.53 -6.60 2.98
N GLY A 233 6.26 -7.69 2.68
CA GLY A 233 5.91 -8.68 1.66
C GLY A 233 6.38 -8.28 0.25
N GLY A 234 6.89 -7.06 0.08
CA GLY A 234 7.28 -6.45 -1.18
C GLY A 234 6.15 -5.70 -1.89
N THR A 235 6.49 -4.95 -2.94
CA THR A 235 5.56 -3.98 -3.57
C THR A 235 4.28 -4.62 -4.08
N LEU A 236 4.35 -5.81 -4.69
CA LEU A 236 3.16 -6.47 -5.22
C LEU A 236 2.25 -6.98 -4.09
N VAL A 237 2.81 -7.36 -2.94
CA VAL A 237 2.02 -7.78 -1.77
C VAL A 237 1.48 -6.59 -1.00
N GLU A 238 2.31 -5.59 -0.71
CA GLU A 238 1.92 -4.45 0.13
C GLU A 238 0.95 -3.51 -0.58
N LYS A 239 1.30 -3.10 -1.81
CA LYS A 239 0.61 -2.02 -2.51
C LYS A 239 -0.43 -2.59 -3.45
N CYS A 240 -0.05 -3.63 -4.19
CA CYS A 240 -0.87 -4.13 -5.28
C CYS A 240 -1.98 -5.09 -4.85
N CYS A 241 -2.01 -5.50 -3.57
CA CYS A 241 -3.12 -6.30 -3.03
C CYS A 241 -4.49 -5.66 -3.27
N HIS A 242 -4.61 -4.32 -3.22
CA HIS A 242 -5.86 -3.63 -3.59
C HIS A 242 -6.27 -3.87 -5.04
N PHE A 243 -5.32 -3.90 -5.98
CA PHE A 243 -5.62 -4.09 -7.39
C PHE A 243 -5.91 -5.55 -7.70
N PHE A 244 -5.20 -6.47 -7.06
CA PHE A 244 -5.48 -7.91 -7.20
C PHE A 244 -6.85 -8.28 -6.63
N ASP A 245 -7.24 -7.65 -5.52
CA ASP A 245 -8.59 -7.72 -4.98
C ASP A 245 -9.64 -7.25 -6.00
N LEU A 246 -9.48 -6.05 -6.55
CA LEU A 246 -10.40 -5.49 -7.54
C LEU A 246 -10.46 -6.31 -8.83
N ILE A 247 -9.31 -6.73 -9.36
CA ILE A 247 -9.25 -7.55 -10.58
C ILE A 247 -10.02 -8.85 -10.36
N ARG A 248 -9.80 -9.52 -9.22
CA ARG A 248 -10.53 -10.74 -8.87
C ARG A 248 -12.03 -10.48 -8.69
N LEU A 249 -12.40 -9.38 -8.02
CA LEU A 249 -13.80 -9.01 -7.81
C LEU A 249 -14.53 -8.76 -9.14
N PHE A 250 -13.89 -8.09 -10.09
CA PHE A 250 -14.48 -7.84 -11.43
C PHE A 250 -14.49 -9.10 -12.31
N ALA A 251 -13.47 -9.95 -12.19
CA ALA A 251 -13.42 -11.23 -12.90
C ALA A 251 -14.44 -12.24 -12.37
N ASP A 252 -14.86 -12.10 -11.11
CA ASP A 252 -15.76 -12.99 -10.38
C ASP A 252 -15.34 -14.46 -10.50
N ALA A 253 -14.05 -14.72 -10.26
CA ALA A 253 -13.40 -15.98 -10.59
C ALA A 253 -12.15 -16.24 -9.74
N ASN A 254 -11.67 -17.48 -9.74
CA ASN A 254 -10.43 -17.81 -9.02
C ASN A 254 -9.21 -17.64 -9.91
N PRO A 255 -8.13 -17.01 -9.41
CA PRO A 255 -6.89 -16.90 -10.17
C PRO A 255 -6.22 -18.28 -10.28
N VAL A 256 -5.70 -18.60 -11.47
CA VAL A 256 -5.04 -19.88 -11.78
C VAL A 256 -3.52 -19.72 -11.80
N ARG A 257 -3.02 -18.71 -12.51
CA ARG A 257 -1.57 -18.45 -12.64
C ARG A 257 -1.28 -16.99 -12.96
N VAL A 258 -0.05 -16.58 -12.65
CA VAL A 258 0.45 -15.22 -12.79
C VAL A 258 1.76 -15.23 -13.59
N MET A 259 1.90 -14.28 -14.51
CA MET A 259 3.17 -13.92 -15.15
C MET A 259 3.45 -12.45 -14.86
N ALA A 260 4.68 -12.10 -14.48
CA ALA A 260 5.05 -10.72 -14.20
C ALA A 260 6.46 -10.35 -14.63
N SER A 261 6.65 -9.06 -14.89
CA SER A 261 7.94 -8.41 -15.10
C SER A 261 7.96 -7.12 -14.28
N GLY A 262 9.07 -6.81 -13.59
CA GLY A 262 9.18 -5.61 -12.76
C GLY A 262 10.58 -5.44 -12.19
N ALA A 263 10.91 -4.22 -11.76
CA ALA A 263 12.26 -3.84 -11.34
C ALA A 263 12.28 -2.66 -10.36
N ILE A 264 13.49 -2.32 -9.88
CA ILE A 264 13.79 -1.07 -9.16
C ILE A 264 14.53 -0.14 -10.12
N ASP A 265 13.83 0.82 -10.73
CA ASP A 265 14.43 1.63 -11.79
C ASP A 265 14.81 3.04 -11.32
N VAL A 266 13.97 3.70 -10.52
CA VAL A 266 14.09 5.14 -10.21
C VAL A 266 14.23 5.40 -8.72
N ASN A 267 13.36 4.82 -7.90
CA ASN A 267 13.17 5.24 -6.52
C ASN A 267 14.04 4.49 -5.52
N HIS A 268 14.43 5.17 -4.44
CA HIS A 268 15.06 4.58 -3.23
C HIS A 268 16.42 3.89 -3.43
N LYS A 269 17.03 3.97 -4.62
CA LYS A 269 18.30 3.31 -4.96
C LYS A 269 19.50 3.83 -4.17
N ASP A 270 19.45 5.11 -3.79
CA ASP A 270 20.52 5.78 -3.04
C ASP A 270 20.27 5.80 -1.52
N GLU A 271 19.19 5.16 -1.05
CA GLU A 271 18.87 5.09 0.38
C GLU A 271 19.68 3.96 1.06
N VAL A 272 20.15 4.23 2.28
CA VAL A 272 20.83 3.23 3.12
C VAL A 272 20.30 3.30 4.54
N TYR A 273 19.80 2.16 5.04
CA TYR A 273 19.33 2.01 6.42
C TYR A 273 20.03 0.85 7.09
N ASP A 274 20.78 1.13 8.16
CA ASP A 274 21.54 0.14 8.94
C ASP A 274 22.39 -0.79 8.05
N GLY A 275 23.01 -0.22 7.01
CA GLY A 275 23.87 -0.93 6.06
C GLY A 275 23.14 -1.74 4.98
N LYS A 276 21.81 -1.60 4.85
CA LYS A 276 21.00 -2.25 3.82
C LYS A 276 20.41 -1.21 2.86
N VAL A 277 20.30 -1.60 1.59
CA VAL A 277 19.62 -0.83 0.53
C VAL A 277 18.19 -1.38 0.38
N PRO A 278 17.17 -0.53 0.16
CA PRO A 278 15.82 -0.97 -0.15
C PRO A 278 15.76 -1.98 -1.31
N ASP A 279 14.88 -2.99 -1.20
CA ASP A 279 14.73 -4.08 -2.18
C ASP A 279 13.32 -4.17 -2.78
N ILE A 280 12.52 -3.11 -2.60
CA ILE A 280 11.17 -2.97 -3.15
C ILE A 280 11.20 -2.48 -4.60
N ILE A 281 10.49 -3.18 -5.49
CA ILE A 281 10.31 -2.75 -6.89
C ILE A 281 9.43 -1.50 -6.99
N ASP A 282 9.65 -0.68 -8.02
CA ASP A 282 8.91 0.56 -8.25
C ASP A 282 8.09 0.59 -9.55
N ASN A 283 8.18 -0.47 -10.35
CA ASN A 283 7.32 -0.70 -11.50
C ASN A 283 7.14 -2.20 -11.78
N ALA A 284 5.99 -2.56 -12.37
CA ALA A 284 5.72 -3.91 -12.82
C ALA A 284 4.55 -4.00 -13.81
N TYR A 285 4.61 -4.98 -14.71
CA TYR A 285 3.44 -5.51 -15.41
C TYR A 285 3.10 -6.90 -14.85
N VAL A 286 1.83 -7.16 -14.55
CA VAL A 286 1.35 -8.43 -14.00
C VAL A 286 0.13 -8.92 -14.77
N ILE A 287 0.22 -10.10 -15.36
CA ILE A 287 -0.87 -10.80 -16.05
C ILE A 287 -1.40 -11.89 -15.13
N ILE A 288 -2.72 -11.97 -15.00
CA ILE A 288 -3.43 -12.98 -14.19
C ILE A 288 -4.41 -13.72 -15.11
N GLU A 289 -4.38 -15.05 -15.08
CA GLU A 289 -5.39 -15.89 -15.75
C GLU A 289 -6.34 -16.51 -14.73
N PHE A 290 -7.63 -16.51 -15.05
CA PHE A 290 -8.70 -17.01 -14.17
C PHE A 290 -9.34 -18.30 -14.70
N ASP A 291 -9.96 -19.07 -13.81
CA ASP A 291 -10.61 -20.36 -14.12
C ASP A 291 -11.82 -20.24 -15.07
N ASN A 292 -12.49 -19.08 -15.09
CA ASN A 292 -13.57 -18.77 -16.04
C ASN A 292 -13.08 -18.25 -17.41
N GLY A 293 -11.76 -18.21 -17.64
CA GLY A 293 -11.13 -17.72 -18.87
C GLY A 293 -10.98 -16.19 -18.96
N CYS A 294 -11.39 -15.44 -17.94
CA CYS A 294 -11.10 -14.00 -17.83
C CYS A 294 -9.58 -13.78 -17.68
N ARG A 295 -9.10 -12.62 -18.17
CA ARG A 295 -7.71 -12.17 -17.99
C ARG A 295 -7.66 -10.85 -17.24
N GLY A 296 -6.79 -10.80 -16.24
CA GLY A 296 -6.43 -9.61 -15.47
C GLY A 296 -5.08 -9.04 -15.92
N MET A 297 -4.94 -7.72 -15.87
CA MET A 297 -3.67 -7.02 -16.02
C MET A 297 -3.53 -5.92 -14.97
N LEU A 298 -2.36 -5.82 -14.36
CA LEU A 298 -1.91 -4.65 -13.61
C LEU A 298 -0.70 -4.02 -14.30
N ASP A 299 -0.82 -2.73 -14.59
CA ASP A 299 0.28 -1.83 -15.00
C ASP A 299 0.61 -0.91 -13.81
N LEU A 300 1.73 -1.19 -13.14
CA LEU A 300 2.20 -0.43 -11.99
C LEU A 300 3.41 0.42 -12.37
N CYS A 301 3.35 1.72 -12.04
CA CYS A 301 4.48 2.62 -12.05
C CYS A 301 4.43 3.58 -10.84
N MET A 302 5.50 3.63 -10.05
CA MET A 302 5.60 4.48 -8.86
C MET A 302 6.57 5.67 -9.01
N PHE A 303 6.91 6.03 -10.26
CA PHE A 303 7.65 7.25 -10.63
C PHE A 303 6.88 8.04 -11.70
N ALA A 304 5.56 8.14 -11.52
CA ALA A 304 4.63 8.72 -12.49
C ALA A 304 3.80 9.87 -11.90
N GLU A 305 4.45 10.79 -11.19
CA GLU A 305 3.84 11.98 -10.57
C GLU A 305 3.11 12.89 -11.57
N GLY A 306 3.44 12.80 -12.86
CA GLY A 306 2.78 13.55 -13.95
C GLY A 306 1.40 13.01 -14.35
N SER A 307 0.87 11.99 -13.65
CA SER A 307 -0.41 11.37 -14.00
C SER A 307 -1.61 12.24 -13.61
N LYS A 308 -2.52 12.50 -14.55
CA LYS A 308 -3.81 13.13 -14.25
C LYS A 308 -4.70 12.22 -13.40
N ASN A 309 -4.77 10.96 -13.80
CA ASN A 309 -5.41 9.88 -13.05
C ASN A 309 -4.33 8.92 -12.56
N GLU A 310 -4.29 8.70 -11.25
CA GLU A 310 -3.41 7.70 -10.64
C GLU A 310 -3.92 6.29 -10.96
N GLN A 311 -5.23 6.06 -10.78
CA GLN A 311 -5.88 4.80 -11.12
C GLN A 311 -6.76 4.96 -12.36
N GLU A 312 -6.56 4.08 -13.34
CA GLU A 312 -7.48 3.86 -14.45
C GLU A 312 -7.85 2.38 -14.50
N ILE A 313 -9.14 2.10 -14.31
CA ILE A 313 -9.67 0.74 -14.27
C ILE A 313 -10.53 0.55 -15.50
N SER A 314 -10.30 -0.51 -16.27
CA SER A 314 -11.09 -0.89 -17.44
C SER A 314 -11.60 -2.31 -17.28
N VAL A 315 -12.92 -2.47 -17.30
CA VAL A 315 -13.60 -3.77 -17.32
C VAL A 315 -14.30 -3.93 -18.66
N VAL A 316 -13.95 -4.98 -19.39
CA VAL A 316 -14.51 -5.29 -20.71
C VAL A 316 -15.24 -6.61 -20.62
N GLY A 317 -16.55 -6.55 -20.85
CA GLY A 317 -17.37 -7.73 -21.08
C GLY A 317 -17.71 -7.91 -22.56
N ASP A 318 -18.38 -9.01 -22.88
CA ASP A 318 -18.76 -9.36 -24.25
C ASP A 318 -19.81 -8.40 -24.87
N THR A 319 -20.61 -7.71 -24.04
CA THR A 319 -21.65 -6.77 -24.50
C THR A 319 -21.35 -5.30 -24.21
N GLY A 320 -20.33 -4.98 -23.40
CA GLY A 320 -20.02 -3.60 -23.04
C GLY A 320 -18.68 -3.41 -22.35
N LYS A 321 -18.34 -2.14 -22.13
CA LYS A 321 -17.13 -1.71 -21.42
C LYS A 321 -17.50 -0.68 -20.34
N GLY A 322 -16.88 -0.81 -19.18
CA GLY A 322 -16.92 0.16 -18.09
C GLY A 322 -15.51 0.59 -17.71
N GLU A 323 -15.33 1.86 -17.40
CA GLU A 323 -14.05 2.44 -17.00
C GLU A 323 -14.23 3.37 -15.80
N ALA A 324 -13.32 3.33 -14.84
CA ALA A 324 -13.28 4.24 -13.70
C ALA A 324 -11.95 4.99 -13.66
N PHE A 325 -12.01 6.29 -13.39
CA PHE A 325 -10.87 7.21 -13.39
C PHE A 325 -10.76 7.91 -12.04
N VAL A 326 -9.59 7.78 -11.40
CA VAL A 326 -9.30 8.34 -10.06
C VAL A 326 -8.03 9.18 -10.15
N PRO A 327 -8.01 10.44 -9.68
CA PRO A 327 -9.01 11.09 -8.83
C PRO A 327 -10.11 11.83 -9.60
N GLU A 328 -10.17 11.77 -10.93
CA GLU A 328 -11.17 12.51 -11.72
C GLU A 328 -12.62 12.24 -11.29
N GLY A 329 -12.89 11.09 -10.66
CA GLY A 329 -14.18 10.81 -10.02
C GLY A 329 -15.27 10.54 -11.05
N VAL A 330 -14.88 9.95 -12.19
CA VAL A 330 -15.80 9.66 -13.29
C VAL A 330 -15.75 8.19 -13.65
N VAL A 331 -16.90 7.70 -14.11
CA VAL A 331 -17.09 6.37 -14.68
C VAL A 331 -17.60 6.52 -16.10
N ARG A 332 -16.98 5.86 -17.06
CA ARG A 332 -17.48 5.77 -18.43
C ARG A 332 -18.07 4.39 -18.67
N VAL A 333 -19.24 4.31 -19.29
CA VAL A 333 -19.87 3.04 -19.62
C VAL A 333 -20.46 3.10 -21.01
N GLY A 334 -20.26 2.04 -21.80
CA GLY A 334 -20.81 1.93 -23.14
C GLY A 334 -21.12 0.49 -23.51
N LYS A 335 -22.17 0.29 -24.30
CA LYS A 335 -22.50 -1.01 -24.91
C LYS A 335 -21.77 -1.15 -26.23
N ARG A 336 -21.34 -2.37 -26.57
CA ARG A 336 -20.66 -2.69 -27.83
C ARG A 336 -21.47 -2.25 -29.05
N ALA A 337 -22.78 -2.49 -29.04
CA ALA A 337 -23.69 -2.10 -30.12
C ALA A 337 -23.82 -0.58 -30.29
N GLY A 338 -23.61 0.20 -29.22
CA GLY A 338 -23.69 1.67 -29.26
C GLY A 338 -22.44 2.36 -29.78
N GLY A 339 -21.33 1.64 -29.96
CA GLY A 339 -20.06 2.22 -30.40
C GLY A 339 -19.57 3.33 -29.47
N ARG A 340 -18.76 4.25 -30.02
CA ARG A 340 -18.19 5.38 -29.26
C ARG A 340 -19.26 6.41 -28.87
N ASP A 341 -20.24 6.63 -29.74
CA ASP A 341 -21.28 7.65 -29.52
C ASP A 341 -22.28 7.24 -28.42
N GLY A 342 -22.38 5.94 -28.13
CA GLY A 342 -23.17 5.40 -27.03
C GLY A 342 -22.48 5.39 -25.66
N VAL A 343 -21.27 5.94 -25.53
CA VAL A 343 -20.55 5.99 -24.25
C VAL A 343 -21.10 7.13 -23.38
N VAL A 344 -21.53 6.79 -22.17
CA VAL A 344 -22.00 7.75 -21.17
C VAL A 344 -20.92 7.97 -20.13
N THR A 345 -20.68 9.23 -19.77
CA THR A 345 -19.82 9.61 -18.65
C THR A 345 -20.69 9.95 -17.45
N LEU A 346 -20.44 9.28 -16.33
CA LEU A 346 -21.14 9.43 -15.07
C LEU A 346 -20.18 9.99 -14.03
N LYS A 347 -20.58 11.05 -13.34
CA LYS A 347 -19.89 11.47 -12.12
C LYS A 347 -20.11 10.44 -11.01
N ALA A 348 -19.10 10.21 -10.19
CA ALA A 348 -19.16 9.29 -9.06
C ALA A 348 -18.83 10.04 -7.76
N GLU A 349 -19.82 10.18 -6.90
CA GLU A 349 -19.73 10.86 -5.61
C GLU A 349 -20.50 10.06 -4.58
N ASP A 350 -20.13 10.21 -3.30
CA ASP A 350 -20.86 9.62 -2.19
C ASP A 350 -21.01 10.68 -1.09
N GLU A 351 -22.24 11.17 -0.91
CA GLU A 351 -22.58 12.24 0.03
C GLU A 351 -22.35 11.84 1.49
N ARG A 352 -22.20 10.54 1.78
CA ARG A 352 -21.89 10.07 3.13
C ARG A 352 -20.46 10.40 3.51
N ILE A 353 -19.55 10.64 2.56
CA ILE A 353 -18.15 10.92 2.81
C ILE A 353 -18.00 12.25 3.56
N LYS A 354 -17.61 12.15 4.84
CA LYS A 354 -17.31 13.33 5.68
C LYS A 354 -15.82 13.69 5.70
N TYR A 355 -14.96 12.76 5.29
CA TYR A 355 -13.52 12.89 5.33
C TYR A 355 -12.91 12.27 4.07
N GLN A 356 -12.30 13.08 3.22
CA GLN A 356 -11.76 12.62 1.93
C GLN A 356 -10.50 11.74 2.10
N GLY A 357 -9.62 12.04 3.05
CA GLY A 357 -8.37 11.28 3.20
C GLY A 357 -7.52 11.27 1.92
N LEU A 358 -6.62 10.28 1.79
CA LEU A 358 -5.80 10.07 0.58
C LEU A 358 -6.47 9.17 -0.47
N HIS A 359 -7.66 8.65 -0.15
CA HIS A 359 -8.35 7.63 -0.95
C HIS A 359 -9.82 7.99 -1.19
N HIS A 360 -10.11 9.30 -1.31
CA HIS A 360 -11.43 9.82 -1.72
C HIS A 360 -12.61 9.32 -0.86
N GLY A 361 -12.39 9.23 0.45
CA GLY A 361 -13.40 8.87 1.44
C GLY A 361 -13.60 7.38 1.67
N SER A 362 -12.87 6.52 0.95
CA SER A 362 -12.99 5.07 1.05
C SER A 362 -12.85 4.56 2.48
N SER A 363 -11.82 4.97 3.23
CA SER A 363 -11.59 4.53 4.61
C SER A 363 -12.76 4.90 5.53
N TYR A 364 -13.41 6.04 5.29
CA TYR A 364 -14.57 6.45 6.08
C TYR A 364 -15.75 5.52 5.83
N LEU A 365 -16.03 5.22 4.55
CA LEU A 365 -17.10 4.31 4.15
C LEU A 365 -16.85 2.87 4.60
N GLU A 366 -15.59 2.42 4.55
CA GLU A 366 -15.18 1.10 5.04
C GLU A 366 -15.47 0.93 6.53
N HIS A 367 -15.07 1.90 7.36
CA HIS A 367 -15.37 1.86 8.79
C HIS A 367 -16.88 1.87 9.08
N LEU A 368 -17.66 2.64 8.31
CA LEU A 368 -19.13 2.64 8.44
C LEU A 368 -19.73 1.27 8.07
N ASN A 369 -19.22 0.63 7.02
CA ASN A 369 -19.65 -0.70 6.62
C ASN A 369 -19.32 -1.73 7.70
N PHE A 370 -18.08 -1.74 8.19
CA PHE A 370 -17.63 -2.63 9.26
C PHE A 370 -18.47 -2.47 10.54
N LEU A 371 -18.74 -1.24 10.96
CA LEU A 371 -19.64 -0.95 12.08
C LEU A 371 -21.06 -1.46 11.86
N SER A 372 -21.57 -1.32 10.63
CA SER A 372 -22.91 -1.78 10.28
C SER A 372 -22.98 -3.31 10.33
N ALA A 373 -21.94 -4.00 9.86
CA ALA A 373 -21.83 -5.46 9.90
C ALA A 373 -21.76 -5.98 11.35
N ILE A 374 -20.99 -5.34 12.23
CA ILE A 374 -20.96 -5.67 13.67
C ILE A 374 -22.37 -5.53 14.29
N ARG A 375 -23.05 -4.41 14.01
CA ARG A 375 -24.40 -4.14 14.54
C ARG A 375 -25.47 -5.07 13.99
N ALA A 376 -25.24 -5.65 12.82
CA ALA A 376 -26.13 -6.64 12.23
C ALA A 376 -26.05 -8.01 12.92
N GLN A 377 -25.13 -8.21 13.89
CA GLN A 377 -25.05 -9.40 14.74
C GLN A 377 -25.09 -10.74 13.97
N GLY A 378 -24.33 -10.82 12.88
CA GLY A 378 -24.22 -12.04 12.06
C GLY A 378 -25.25 -12.13 10.92
N ALA A 379 -26.18 -11.19 10.80
CA ALA A 379 -27.07 -11.12 9.63
C ALA A 379 -26.35 -10.69 8.33
N CYS A 380 -25.15 -10.11 8.46
CA CYS A 380 -24.31 -9.70 7.33
C CYS A 380 -22.89 -10.25 7.49
N SER A 381 -22.37 -10.85 6.42
CA SER A 381 -20.95 -11.19 6.29
C SER A 381 -20.08 -9.93 6.20
N PRO A 382 -18.79 -9.99 6.56
CA PRO A 382 -17.86 -8.90 6.28
C PRO A 382 -17.83 -8.61 4.77
N ALA A 383 -17.79 -7.34 4.40
CA ALA A 383 -17.78 -6.95 2.99
C ALA A 383 -16.49 -7.35 2.26
N ILE A 384 -15.41 -7.56 3.01
CA ILE A 384 -14.11 -8.02 2.52
C ILE A 384 -13.61 -9.10 3.48
N SER A 385 -13.64 -10.34 3.01
CA SER A 385 -13.31 -11.52 3.82
C SER A 385 -11.80 -11.69 4.00
N LEU A 386 -11.40 -12.56 4.93
CA LEU A 386 -10.00 -12.96 5.06
C LEU A 386 -9.50 -13.70 3.82
N ASP A 387 -10.37 -14.45 3.13
CA ASP A 387 -10.03 -15.16 1.88
C ASP A 387 -9.74 -14.18 0.73
N ASP A 388 -10.47 -13.07 0.65
CA ASP A 388 -10.14 -11.97 -0.29
C ASP A 388 -8.73 -11.44 -0.01
N GLY A 389 -8.38 -11.26 1.27
CA GLY A 389 -7.05 -10.87 1.70
C GLY A 389 -5.97 -11.88 1.34
N LEU A 390 -6.20 -13.16 1.61
CA LEU A 390 -5.28 -14.26 1.27
C LEU A 390 -5.01 -14.33 -0.23
N LEU A 391 -6.06 -14.31 -1.06
CA LEU A 391 -5.90 -14.42 -2.51
C LEU A 391 -5.21 -13.19 -3.10
N SER A 392 -5.46 -12.00 -2.55
CA SER A 392 -4.74 -10.78 -2.93
C SER A 392 -3.25 -10.88 -2.62
N VAL A 393 -2.89 -11.42 -1.45
CA VAL A 393 -1.49 -11.70 -1.08
C VAL A 393 -0.89 -12.79 -1.97
N ALA A 394 -1.62 -13.88 -2.24
CA ALA A 394 -1.14 -14.98 -3.06
C ALA A 394 -0.83 -14.55 -4.50
N ILE A 395 -1.67 -13.71 -5.11
CA ILE A 395 -1.39 -13.13 -6.44
C ILE A 395 -0.13 -12.27 -6.38
N GLY A 396 0.04 -11.44 -5.34
CA GLY A 396 1.23 -10.61 -5.18
C GLY A 396 2.52 -11.42 -5.00
N VAL A 397 2.48 -12.47 -4.19
CA VAL A 397 3.59 -13.40 -4.01
C VAL A 397 3.91 -14.13 -5.32
N ALA A 398 2.89 -14.62 -6.04
CA ALA A 398 3.05 -15.26 -7.35
C ALA A 398 3.69 -14.31 -8.37
N GLY A 399 3.29 -13.03 -8.39
CA GLY A 399 3.90 -12.01 -9.23
C GLY A 399 5.39 -11.80 -8.92
N GLN A 400 5.77 -11.69 -7.65
CA GLN A 400 7.19 -11.53 -7.28
C GLN A 400 8.02 -12.76 -7.63
N LEU A 401 7.49 -13.96 -7.37
CA LEU A 401 8.15 -15.20 -7.75
C LEU A 401 8.27 -15.34 -9.28
N SER A 402 7.26 -14.89 -10.02
CA SER A 402 7.29 -14.88 -11.48
C SER A 402 8.39 -13.97 -12.04
N ILE A 403 8.56 -12.77 -11.47
CA ILE A 403 9.66 -11.85 -11.81
C ILE A 403 11.01 -12.54 -11.54
N GLU A 404 11.17 -13.16 -10.38
CA GLU A 404 12.42 -13.83 -9.99
C GLU A 404 12.76 -15.03 -10.91
N LYS A 405 11.75 -15.83 -11.28
CA LYS A 405 11.94 -17.08 -12.02
C LYS A 405 11.80 -16.94 -13.54
N GLY A 406 11.28 -15.81 -14.03
CA GLY A 406 11.05 -15.58 -15.46
C GLY A 406 10.01 -16.52 -16.10
N ARG A 407 9.03 -17.02 -15.32
CA ARG A 407 8.00 -17.96 -15.80
C ARG A 407 6.64 -17.70 -15.15
N PHE A 408 5.61 -18.33 -15.69
CA PHE A 408 4.33 -18.42 -14.99
C PHE A 408 4.50 -19.13 -13.64
N VAL A 409 3.81 -18.62 -12.62
CA VAL A 409 3.68 -19.22 -11.29
C VAL A 409 2.20 -19.52 -11.07
N THR A 410 1.88 -20.75 -10.69
CA THR A 410 0.48 -21.11 -10.39
C THR A 410 0.11 -20.61 -9.00
N ILE A 411 -1.17 -20.29 -8.79
CA ILE A 411 -1.65 -19.92 -7.45
C ILE A 411 -1.55 -21.11 -6.50
N GLU A 412 -1.73 -22.34 -7.01
CA GLU A 412 -1.52 -23.57 -6.26
C GLU A 412 -0.09 -23.72 -5.74
N GLU A 413 0.93 -23.39 -6.54
CA GLU A 413 2.35 -23.41 -6.14
C GLU A 413 2.57 -22.52 -4.90
N VAL A 414 2.01 -21.32 -4.92
CA VAL A 414 2.15 -20.36 -3.82
C VAL A 414 1.33 -20.78 -2.60
N LEU A 415 0.10 -21.25 -2.80
CA LEU A 415 -0.74 -21.71 -1.69
C LEU A 415 -0.15 -22.96 -1.03
N SER A 416 0.53 -23.84 -1.76
CA SER A 416 1.07 -25.10 -1.22
C SER A 416 2.44 -24.97 -0.57
N SER A 417 3.09 -23.81 -0.71
CA SER A 417 4.45 -23.54 -0.24
C SER A 417 4.62 -23.50 1.28
#